data_AF-A0A2D5B999-F1
#
_entry.id   AF-A0A2D5B999-F1
#
_cell.length_a   1.000
_cell.length_b   1.000
_cell.length_c   1.000
_cell.angle_alpha   90.00
_cell.angle_beta   90.00
_cell.angle_gamma   90.00
#
_symmetry.space_group_name_H-M   'P 1'
#
loop_
_entity.id
_entity.type
_entity.pdbx_description
1 polymer ?
#
loop_
_entity_poly.entity_id
_entity_poly.type
_entity_poly.pdbx_seq_one_letter_code
_entity_poly.pdbx_strand_id
1 'polypeptide(L)'
;MSPQDLRNKIDQILHTPNACSPEEFIEAATLYANLTNNLNRRLTLCHRWIDQGLRCEAIHMASLEPDILDNLSAIDLGEALEDWTLLCEANNAPIAQRVNWEQASFLNEAWDMEERLSSQLRNLRTAILDKASIADRIGILRTLLDIDPNNLAWDTMTRELEHLRVLELEDELETASERKDLKKLKALEAEIHSADWREPPPMDLLSGSVAQRRKAKKHRTQRQYNKLAKALHAAMYEGDPIEATKLRTSWDQVQEVARIS
;
A
#
# COMPACT_ATOMS: atom_id res chain seq x y z
N MET A 1 -2.32 -2.29 41.92
CA MET A 1 -1.21 -1.33 41.76
C MET A 1 -0.98 -1.16 40.28
N SER A 2 -0.94 0.06 39.74
CA SER A 2 -0.64 0.25 38.32
C SER A 2 0.83 -0.08 38.01
N PRO A 3 1.20 -0.38 36.76
CA PRO A 3 2.59 -0.61 36.37
C PRO A 3 3.51 0.56 36.73
N GLN A 4 3.01 1.79 36.56
CA GLN A 4 3.74 3.01 36.92
C GLN A 4 3.92 3.15 38.44
N ASP A 5 2.89 2.81 39.23
CA ASP A 5 3.00 2.80 40.70
C ASP A 5 4.03 1.78 41.17
N LEU A 6 4.09 0.61 40.52
CA LEU A 6 5.07 -0.42 40.80
C LEU A 6 6.49 0.06 40.50
N ARG A 7 6.72 0.70 39.35
CA ARG A 7 8.01 1.30 39.01
C ARG A 7 8.43 2.36 40.04
N ASN A 8 7.53 3.29 40.37
CA ASN A 8 7.80 4.32 41.38
C ASN A 8 8.15 3.70 42.75
N LYS A 9 7.50 2.59 43.13
CA LYS A 9 7.81 1.85 44.36
C LYS A 9 9.19 1.20 44.30
N ILE A 10 9.56 0.61 43.17
CA ILE A 10 10.90 0.03 42.96
C ILE A 10 11.97 1.12 43.03
N ASP A 11 11.77 2.25 42.37
CA ASP A 11 12.71 3.38 42.40
C ASP A 11 12.89 3.92 43.83
N GLN A 12 11.81 4.01 44.61
CA GLN A 12 11.86 4.40 46.03
C GLN A 12 12.67 3.39 46.87
N ILE A 13 12.51 2.09 46.62
CA ILE A 13 13.27 1.05 47.31
C ILE A 13 14.75 1.14 46.95
N LEU A 14 15.08 1.35 45.68
CA LEU A 14 16.45 1.50 45.21
C LEU A 14 17.14 2.73 45.82
N HIS A 15 16.44 3.85 45.95
CA HIS A 15 16.96 5.07 46.56
C HIS A 15 17.01 5.02 48.10
N THR A 16 16.08 4.31 48.74
CA THR A 16 15.98 4.20 50.20
C THR A 16 15.69 2.77 50.67
N PRO A 17 16.68 1.86 50.62
CA PRO A 17 16.49 0.44 50.94
C PRO A 17 16.04 0.20 52.40
N ASN A 18 16.53 1.02 53.33
CA ASN A 18 16.26 0.88 54.77
C ASN A 18 14.87 1.36 55.19
N ALA A 19 14.11 2.01 54.29
CA ALA A 19 12.78 2.53 54.59
C ALA A 19 11.66 1.53 54.25
N CYS A 20 11.98 0.42 53.57
CA CYS A 20 11.01 -0.58 53.15
C CYS A 20 11.05 -1.80 54.10
N SER A 21 9.88 -2.32 54.46
CA SER A 21 9.82 -3.57 55.21
C SER A 21 10.19 -4.77 54.32
N PRO A 22 10.75 -5.86 54.88
CA PRO A 22 11.08 -7.06 54.09
C PRO A 22 9.88 -7.66 53.33
N GLU A 23 8.68 -7.59 53.91
CA GLU A 23 7.45 -8.09 53.28
C GLU A 23 7.06 -7.25 52.06
N GLU A 24 7.10 -5.92 52.17
CA GLU A 24 6.80 -5.00 51.07
C GLU A 24 7.81 -5.12 49.91
N PHE A 25 9.08 -5.39 50.23
CA PHE A 25 10.13 -5.64 49.25
C PHE A 25 9.83 -6.90 48.44
N ILE A 26 9.58 -8.02 49.14
CA ILE A 26 9.28 -9.31 48.50
C ILE A 26 8.00 -9.21 47.66
N GLU A 27 6.99 -8.48 48.15
CA GLU A 27 5.76 -8.23 47.39
C GLU A 27 6.05 -7.46 46.09
N ALA A 28 6.81 -6.36 46.16
CA ALA A 28 7.16 -5.57 44.98
C ALA A 28 7.97 -6.38 43.95
N ALA A 29 8.97 -7.14 44.41
CA ALA A 29 9.77 -8.03 43.56
C ALA A 29 8.91 -9.12 42.90
N THR A 30 7.99 -9.71 43.65
CA THR A 30 7.06 -10.73 43.14
C THR A 30 6.13 -10.15 42.08
N LEU A 31 5.55 -8.97 42.34
CA LEU A 31 4.66 -8.30 41.39
C LEU A 31 5.41 -7.91 40.11
N TYR A 32 6.63 -7.40 40.23
CA TYR A 32 7.48 -7.06 39.07
C TYR A 32 7.86 -8.28 38.24
N ALA A 33 8.30 -9.37 38.89
CA ALA A 33 8.63 -10.61 38.21
C ALA A 33 7.43 -11.22 37.48
N ASN A 34 6.25 -11.23 38.13
CA ASN A 34 5.02 -11.76 37.53
C ASN A 34 4.56 -10.92 36.32
N LEU A 35 4.62 -9.60 36.43
CA LEU A 35 4.23 -8.69 35.35
C LEU A 35 5.15 -8.86 34.15
N THR A 36 6.45 -8.89 34.37
CA THR A 36 7.45 -9.06 33.30
C THR A 36 7.32 -10.42 32.61
N ASN A 37 7.09 -11.49 33.38
CA ASN A 37 6.85 -12.82 32.82
C ASN A 37 5.56 -12.88 31.98
N ASN A 38 4.50 -12.19 32.41
CA ASN A 38 3.25 -12.12 31.65
C ASN A 38 3.44 -11.38 30.31
N LEU A 39 4.13 -10.22 30.35
CA LEU A 39 4.41 -9.43 29.16
C LEU A 39 5.28 -10.21 28.17
N ASN A 40 6.35 -10.86 28.62
CA ASN A 40 7.19 -11.71 27.78
C ASN A 40 6.40 -12.86 27.13
N ARG A 41 5.50 -13.52 27.88
CA ARG A 41 4.65 -14.58 27.33
C ARG A 41 3.73 -14.06 26.23
N ARG A 42 3.16 -12.87 26.41
CA ARG A 42 2.31 -12.23 25.39
C ARG A 42 3.12 -11.77 24.18
N LEU A 43 4.28 -11.15 24.38
CA LEU A 43 5.21 -10.79 23.29
C LEU A 43 5.60 -12.00 22.44
N THR A 44 5.92 -13.13 23.07
CA THR A 44 6.25 -14.37 22.36
C THR A 44 5.08 -14.90 21.52
N LEU A 45 3.85 -14.72 22.00
CA LEU A 45 2.65 -15.08 21.24
C LEU A 45 2.43 -14.13 20.05
N CYS A 46 2.57 -12.81 20.26
CA CYS A 46 2.52 -11.81 19.19
C CYS A 46 3.54 -12.13 18.09
N HIS A 47 4.80 -12.33 18.48
CA HIS A 47 5.88 -12.63 17.55
C HIS A 47 5.57 -13.87 16.71
N ARG A 48 5.08 -14.94 17.34
CA ARG A 48 4.69 -16.16 16.61
C ARG A 48 3.58 -15.91 15.59
N TRP A 49 2.61 -15.07 15.91
CA TRP A 49 1.56 -14.71 14.96
C TRP A 49 2.08 -13.82 13.84
N ILE A 50 2.98 -12.88 14.13
CA ILE A 50 3.68 -12.09 13.11
C ILE A 50 4.46 -13.00 12.16
N ASP A 51 5.21 -13.99 12.66
CA ASP A 51 5.92 -14.99 11.85
C ASP A 51 4.99 -15.82 10.96
N GLN A 52 3.75 -16.02 11.39
CA GLN A 52 2.70 -16.73 10.65
C GLN A 52 1.93 -15.83 9.66
N GLY A 53 2.27 -14.54 9.58
CA GLY A 53 1.55 -13.55 8.76
C GLY A 53 0.23 -13.07 9.36
N LEU A 54 -0.08 -13.42 10.61
CA LEU A 54 -1.28 -13.04 11.35
C LEU A 54 -1.08 -11.70 12.09
N ARG A 55 -0.75 -10.66 11.32
CA ARG A 55 -0.33 -9.36 11.85
C ARG A 55 -1.44 -8.65 12.61
N CYS A 56 -2.66 -8.61 12.06
CA CYS A 56 -3.79 -7.94 12.69
C CYS A 56 -4.17 -8.59 14.03
N GLU A 57 -4.08 -9.92 14.12
CA GLU A 57 -4.34 -10.69 15.35
C GLU A 57 -3.27 -10.41 16.43
N ALA A 58 -2.00 -10.31 16.04
CA ALA A 58 -0.90 -9.94 16.92
C ALA A 58 -1.09 -8.54 17.50
N ILE A 59 -1.36 -7.57 16.64
CA ILE A 59 -1.66 -6.19 17.01
C ILE A 59 -2.85 -6.13 17.97
N HIS A 60 -3.95 -6.81 17.63
CA HIS A 60 -5.13 -6.82 18.47
C HIS A 60 -4.85 -7.37 19.88
N MET A 61 -4.13 -8.49 19.99
CA MET A 61 -3.80 -9.08 21.30
C MET A 61 -2.82 -8.20 22.09
N ALA A 62 -1.92 -7.50 21.41
CA ALA A 62 -1.08 -6.50 22.05
C ALA A 62 -1.89 -5.35 22.67
N SER A 63 -2.93 -4.89 21.96
CA SER A 63 -3.84 -3.83 22.43
C SER A 63 -4.84 -4.26 23.50
N LEU A 64 -5.04 -5.56 23.72
CA LEU A 64 -5.94 -6.01 24.77
C LEU A 64 -5.44 -5.55 26.12
N GLU A 65 -6.33 -4.98 26.93
CA GLU A 65 -5.95 -4.48 28.26
C GLU A 65 -5.37 -5.61 29.13
N PRO A 66 -4.22 -5.37 29.79
CA PRO A 66 -3.41 -4.15 29.73
C PRO A 66 -2.55 -4.10 28.44
N ASP A 67 -2.45 -2.94 27.77
CA ASP A 67 -1.67 -2.81 26.53
C ASP A 67 -0.19 -3.19 26.77
N ILE A 68 0.37 -4.03 25.91
CA ILE A 68 1.73 -4.57 26.11
C ILE A 68 2.78 -3.46 26.06
N LEU A 69 2.73 -2.59 25.06
CA LEU A 69 3.79 -1.60 24.80
C LEU A 69 3.78 -0.50 25.86
N ASP A 70 2.59 -0.03 26.23
CA ASP A 70 2.42 0.93 27.32
C ASP A 70 2.96 0.36 28.63
N ASN A 71 2.64 -0.91 28.94
CA ASN A 71 3.10 -1.55 30.17
C ASN A 71 4.60 -1.78 30.17
N LEU A 72 5.19 -2.18 29.05
CA LEU A 72 6.64 -2.33 28.91
C LEU A 72 7.37 -1.02 29.18
N SER A 73 6.88 0.09 28.61
CA SER A 73 7.46 1.42 28.86
C SER A 73 7.33 1.84 30.33
N ALA A 74 6.21 1.51 30.98
CA ALA A 74 5.92 1.87 32.36
C ALA A 74 6.78 1.08 33.37
N ILE A 75 7.22 -0.13 33.04
CA ILE A 75 8.02 -0.98 33.95
C ILE A 75 9.51 -1.02 33.62
N ASP A 76 9.94 -0.31 32.59
CA ASP A 76 11.34 -0.28 32.17
C ASP A 76 12.22 0.36 33.25
N LEU A 77 13.11 -0.42 33.86
CA LEU A 77 14.05 0.08 34.88
C LEU A 77 15.34 0.65 34.26
N GLY A 78 15.57 0.48 32.95
CA GLY A 78 16.80 0.91 32.29
C GLY A 78 18.06 0.39 32.99
N GLU A 79 19.00 1.29 33.30
CA GLU A 79 20.25 0.98 34.00
C GLU A 79 20.02 0.46 35.44
N ALA A 80 18.91 0.86 36.08
CA ALA A 80 18.59 0.47 37.46
C ALA A 80 18.16 -1.00 37.59
N LEU A 81 17.98 -1.71 36.47
CA LEU A 81 17.64 -3.14 36.47
C LEU A 81 18.74 -4.00 37.11
N GLU A 82 20.01 -3.66 36.92
CA GLU A 82 21.13 -4.43 37.48
C GLU A 82 21.16 -4.29 39.01
N ASP A 83 21.02 -3.06 39.52
CA ASP A 83 20.93 -2.78 40.96
C ASP A 83 19.72 -3.48 41.59
N TRP A 84 18.58 -3.46 40.92
CA TRP A 84 17.38 -4.19 41.37
C TRP A 84 17.59 -5.69 41.42
N THR A 85 18.27 -6.25 40.41
CA THR A 85 18.56 -7.68 40.34
C THR A 85 19.47 -8.12 41.49
N LEU A 86 20.54 -7.35 41.75
CA LEU A 86 21.46 -7.59 42.86
C LEU A 86 20.74 -7.48 44.22
N LEU A 87 19.86 -6.50 44.37
CA LEU A 87 19.07 -6.32 45.59
C LEU A 87 18.11 -7.49 45.81
N CYS A 88 17.45 -7.99 44.76
CA CYS A 88 16.61 -9.18 44.83
C CYS A 88 17.41 -10.43 45.20
N GLU A 89 18.58 -10.62 44.61
CA GLU A 89 19.47 -11.76 44.91
C GLU A 89 19.92 -11.74 46.39
N ALA A 90 20.38 -10.59 46.88
CA ALA A 90 20.83 -10.43 48.26
C ALA A 90 19.72 -10.70 49.31
N ASN A 91 18.46 -10.46 48.95
CA ASN A 91 17.30 -10.62 49.83
C ASN A 91 16.50 -11.92 49.56
N ASN A 92 17.01 -12.83 48.72
CA ASN A 92 16.32 -14.06 48.30
C ASN A 92 14.90 -13.81 47.74
N ALA A 93 14.70 -12.68 47.05
CA ALA A 93 13.44 -12.34 46.41
C ALA A 93 13.41 -12.81 44.93
N PRO A 94 12.22 -12.95 44.32
CA PRO A 94 12.11 -13.33 42.92
C PRO A 94 12.80 -12.33 41.98
N ILE A 95 13.70 -12.84 41.15
CA ILE A 95 14.36 -12.06 40.09
C ILE A 95 13.47 -12.11 38.84
N ALA A 96 13.11 -10.94 38.30
CA ALA A 96 12.35 -10.85 37.07
C ALA A 96 13.18 -11.31 35.87
N GLN A 97 12.52 -11.93 34.88
CA GLN A 97 13.16 -12.18 33.59
C GLN A 97 13.43 -10.86 32.87
N ARG A 98 14.47 -10.81 32.03
CA ARG A 98 14.68 -9.65 31.16
C ARG A 98 13.54 -9.54 30.15
N VAL A 99 13.03 -8.32 29.95
CA VAL A 99 12.07 -8.01 28.89
C VAL A 99 12.68 -8.35 27.53
N ASN A 100 11.90 -8.99 26.66
CA ASN A 100 12.31 -9.25 25.30
C ASN A 100 12.05 -8.03 24.39
N TRP A 101 12.96 -7.05 24.45
CA TRP A 101 12.88 -5.82 23.66
C TRP A 101 12.96 -6.04 22.14
N GLU A 102 13.63 -7.11 21.70
CA GLU A 102 13.68 -7.50 20.29
C GLU A 102 12.27 -7.87 19.78
N GLN A 103 11.55 -8.71 20.53
CA GLN A 103 10.15 -9.04 20.19
C GLN A 103 9.22 -7.82 20.26
N ALA A 104 9.46 -6.90 21.20
CA ALA A 104 8.71 -5.65 21.26
C ALA A 104 8.97 -4.76 20.03
N SER A 105 10.21 -4.74 19.50
CA SER A 105 10.55 -4.03 18.26
C SER A 105 9.79 -4.60 17.07
N PHE A 106 9.75 -5.92 16.89
CA PHE A 106 8.97 -6.55 15.81
C PHE A 106 7.47 -6.24 15.90
N LEU A 107 6.94 -6.14 17.12
CA LEU A 107 5.55 -5.74 17.32
C LEU A 107 5.32 -4.27 16.92
N ASN A 108 6.22 -3.35 17.25
CA ASN A 108 6.15 -1.96 16.79
C ASN A 108 6.24 -1.84 15.26
N GLU A 109 7.15 -2.58 14.63
CA GLU A 109 7.25 -2.62 13.17
C GLU A 109 5.96 -3.16 12.53
N ALA A 110 5.32 -4.15 13.15
CA ALA A 110 4.02 -4.65 12.72
C ALA A 110 2.94 -3.56 12.79
N TRP A 111 2.91 -2.75 13.84
CA TRP A 111 2.00 -1.59 13.94
C TRP A 111 2.21 -0.59 12.82
N ASP A 112 3.45 -0.16 12.60
CA ASP A 112 3.80 0.79 11.54
C ASP A 112 3.37 0.27 10.16
N MET A 113 3.60 -1.01 9.90
CA MET A 113 3.21 -1.65 8.65
C MET A 113 1.70 -1.72 8.49
N GLU A 114 0.95 -2.09 9.55
CA GLU A 114 -0.51 -2.12 9.53
C GLU A 114 -1.09 -0.73 9.29
N GLU A 115 -0.55 0.31 9.91
CA GLU A 115 -1.00 1.69 9.71
C GLU A 115 -0.85 2.09 8.23
N ARG A 116 0.32 1.84 7.63
CA ARG A 116 0.60 2.13 6.22
C ARG A 116 -0.35 1.40 5.26
N LEU A 117 -0.68 0.14 5.56
CA LEU A 117 -1.54 -0.69 4.72
C LEU A 117 -3.03 -0.43 4.92
N SER A 118 -3.45 0.02 6.11
CA SER A 118 -4.85 0.09 6.52
C SER A 118 -5.77 0.83 5.54
N SER A 119 -5.30 1.95 5.02
CA SER A 119 -6.04 2.78 4.05
C SER A 119 -6.23 2.05 2.72
N GLN A 120 -5.17 1.43 2.21
CA GLN A 120 -5.19 0.71 0.93
C GLN A 120 -5.99 -0.60 1.02
N LEU A 121 -5.90 -1.31 2.14
CA LEU A 121 -6.74 -2.50 2.38
C LEU A 121 -8.23 -2.15 2.43
N ARG A 122 -8.57 -1.00 3.03
CA ARG A 122 -9.94 -0.47 3.01
C ARG A 122 -10.38 -0.15 1.58
N ASN A 123 -9.54 0.54 0.81
CA ASN A 123 -9.81 0.86 -0.60
C ASN A 123 -10.04 -0.40 -1.43
N LEU A 124 -9.19 -1.43 -1.26
CA LEU A 124 -9.33 -2.70 -1.96
C LEU A 124 -10.65 -3.39 -1.60
N ARG A 125 -11.01 -3.45 -0.31
CA ARG A 125 -12.28 -4.04 0.14
C ARG A 125 -13.48 -3.31 -0.46
N THR A 126 -13.48 -1.98 -0.43
CA THR A 126 -14.54 -1.16 -1.04
C THR A 126 -14.62 -1.41 -2.54
N ALA A 127 -13.49 -1.38 -3.26
CA ALA A 127 -13.44 -1.63 -4.70
C ALA A 127 -13.98 -3.01 -5.09
N ILE A 128 -13.72 -4.05 -4.29
CA ILE A 128 -14.27 -5.40 -4.51
C ILE A 128 -15.79 -5.40 -4.29
N LEU A 129 -16.28 -4.82 -3.20
CA LEU A 129 -17.71 -4.79 -2.88
C LEU A 129 -18.51 -3.98 -3.89
N ASP A 130 -17.97 -2.85 -4.33
CA ASP A 130 -18.59 -1.96 -5.33
C ASP A 130 -18.43 -2.48 -6.76
N LYS A 131 -17.76 -3.62 -6.95
CA LYS A 131 -17.45 -4.22 -8.25
C LYS A 131 -16.76 -3.22 -9.19
N ALA A 132 -15.78 -2.49 -8.66
CA ALA A 132 -14.95 -1.58 -9.43
C ALA A 132 -14.27 -2.29 -10.61
N SER A 133 -13.84 -1.50 -11.59
CA SER A 133 -13.19 -2.03 -12.79
C SER A 133 -11.96 -2.87 -12.43
N ILE A 134 -11.57 -3.81 -13.31
CA ILE A 134 -10.37 -4.62 -13.07
C ILE A 134 -9.13 -3.72 -12.99
N ALA A 135 -9.06 -2.69 -13.85
CA ALA A 135 -7.97 -1.71 -13.85
C ALA A 135 -7.83 -0.99 -12.48
N ASP A 136 -8.94 -0.53 -11.89
CA ASP A 136 -8.91 0.14 -10.58
C ASP A 136 -8.39 -0.79 -9.48
N ARG A 137 -8.84 -2.06 -9.47
CA ARG A 137 -8.41 -3.06 -8.49
C ARG A 137 -6.92 -3.41 -8.64
N ILE A 138 -6.42 -3.53 -9.88
CA ILE A 138 -4.98 -3.72 -10.15
C ILE A 138 -4.17 -2.53 -9.62
N GLY A 139 -4.62 -1.29 -9.84
CA GLY A 139 -3.94 -0.09 -9.35
C GLY A 139 -3.78 -0.08 -7.82
N ILE A 140 -4.83 -0.46 -7.09
CA ILE A 140 -4.78 -0.59 -5.63
C ILE A 140 -3.80 -1.70 -5.21
N LEU A 141 -3.84 -2.86 -5.86
CA LEU A 141 -2.93 -3.97 -5.54
C LEU A 141 -1.47 -3.64 -5.80
N ARG A 142 -1.15 -2.92 -6.89
CA ARG A 142 0.21 -2.45 -7.15
C ARG A 142 0.70 -1.52 -6.05
N THR A 143 -0.16 -0.59 -5.60
CA THR A 143 0.15 0.30 -4.47
C THR A 143 0.39 -0.50 -3.18
N LEU A 144 -0.39 -1.55 -2.92
CA LEU A 144 -0.17 -2.44 -1.77
C LEU A 144 1.17 -3.18 -1.86
N LEU A 145 1.54 -3.65 -3.06
CA LEU A 145 2.81 -4.34 -3.31
C LEU A 145 4.02 -3.40 -3.29
N ASP A 146 3.84 -2.10 -3.53
CA ASP A 146 4.91 -1.12 -3.32
C ASP A 146 5.21 -0.93 -1.81
N ILE A 147 4.21 -1.14 -0.95
CA ILE A 147 4.35 -1.06 0.52
C ILE A 147 4.89 -2.37 1.09
N ASP A 148 4.37 -3.52 0.64
CA ASP A 148 4.82 -4.86 1.05
C ASP A 148 5.10 -5.74 -0.18
N PRO A 149 6.31 -5.63 -0.77
CA PRO A 149 6.67 -6.36 -1.99
C PRO A 149 6.72 -7.88 -1.84
N ASN A 150 6.83 -8.36 -0.59
CA ASN A 150 6.99 -9.79 -0.30
C ASN A 150 5.64 -10.50 -0.11
N ASN A 151 4.51 -9.79 -0.23
CA ASN A 151 3.20 -10.38 -0.08
C ASN A 151 2.80 -11.20 -1.33
N LEU A 152 3.11 -12.50 -1.29
CA LEU A 152 2.83 -13.44 -2.39
C LEU A 152 1.34 -13.56 -2.73
N ALA A 153 0.43 -13.36 -1.77
CA ALA A 153 -1.00 -13.44 -2.01
C ALA A 153 -1.47 -12.28 -2.89
N TRP A 154 -0.98 -11.06 -2.64
CA TRP A 154 -1.29 -9.90 -3.48
C TRP A 154 -0.61 -9.97 -4.84
N ASP A 155 0.61 -10.49 -4.94
CA ASP A 155 1.27 -10.76 -6.22
C ASP A 155 0.44 -11.71 -7.09
N THR A 156 0.02 -12.84 -6.51
CA THR A 156 -0.82 -13.84 -7.19
C THR A 156 -2.13 -13.22 -7.66
N MET A 157 -2.84 -12.52 -6.77
CA MET A 157 -4.10 -11.84 -7.11
C MET A 157 -3.91 -10.77 -8.20
N THR A 158 -2.78 -10.06 -8.20
CA THR A 158 -2.47 -9.08 -9.26
C THR A 158 -2.32 -9.76 -10.61
N ARG A 159 -1.57 -10.86 -10.70
CA ARG A 159 -1.38 -11.63 -11.93
C ARG A 159 -2.70 -12.19 -12.47
N GLU A 160 -3.54 -12.72 -11.59
CA GLU A 160 -4.87 -13.23 -11.97
C GLU A 160 -5.77 -12.12 -12.55
N LEU A 161 -5.78 -10.94 -11.92
CA LEU A 161 -6.53 -9.80 -12.43
C LEU A 161 -5.92 -9.24 -13.73
N GLU A 162 -4.60 -9.20 -13.86
CA GLU A 162 -3.92 -8.79 -15.09
C GLU A 162 -4.29 -9.71 -16.26
N HIS A 163 -4.36 -11.03 -16.04
CA HIS A 163 -4.81 -11.97 -17.05
C HIS A 163 -6.25 -11.67 -17.52
N LEU A 164 -7.16 -11.40 -16.57
CA LEU A 164 -8.54 -11.00 -16.91
C LEU A 164 -8.59 -9.64 -17.61
N ARG A 165 -7.71 -8.70 -17.23
CA ARG A 165 -7.64 -7.38 -17.84
C ARG A 165 -7.21 -7.45 -19.30
N VAL A 166 -6.30 -8.36 -19.66
CA VAL A 166 -5.92 -8.60 -21.06
C VAL A 166 -7.14 -8.97 -21.91
N LEU A 167 -8.02 -9.83 -21.40
CA LEU A 167 -9.25 -10.22 -22.09
C LEU A 167 -10.23 -9.03 -22.24
N GLU A 168 -10.37 -8.19 -21.20
CA GLU A 168 -11.18 -6.97 -21.31
C GLU A 168 -10.59 -5.98 -22.33
N LEU A 169 -9.27 -5.85 -22.38
CA LEU A 169 -8.57 -4.94 -23.30
C LEU A 169 -8.77 -5.33 -24.76
N GLU A 170 -8.85 -6.63 -25.07
CA GLU A 170 -9.16 -7.13 -26.41
C GLU A 170 -10.54 -6.65 -26.89
N ASP A 171 -11.58 -6.85 -26.07
CA ASP A 171 -12.96 -6.43 -26.37
C ASP A 171 -13.10 -4.89 -26.42
N GLU A 172 -12.46 -4.18 -25.48
CA GLU A 172 -12.47 -2.73 -25.44
C GLU A 172 -11.77 -2.12 -26.67
N LEU A 173 -10.67 -2.72 -27.13
CA LEU A 173 -9.97 -2.31 -28.34
C LEU A 173 -10.83 -2.52 -29.59
N GLU A 174 -11.44 -3.70 -29.73
CA GLU A 174 -12.35 -4.00 -30.84
C GLU A 174 -13.50 -2.99 -30.88
N THR A 175 -14.21 -2.81 -29.76
CA THR A 175 -15.31 -1.86 -29.63
C THR A 175 -14.87 -0.42 -29.96
N ALA A 176 -13.72 0.02 -29.46
CA ALA A 176 -13.19 1.36 -29.73
C ALA A 176 -12.76 1.53 -31.20
N SER A 177 -12.24 0.47 -31.83
CA SER A 177 -11.87 0.42 -33.24
C SER A 177 -13.09 0.54 -34.15
N GLU A 178 -14.17 -0.20 -33.87
CA GLU A 178 -15.44 -0.12 -34.60
C GLU A 178 -16.06 1.27 -34.53
N ARG A 179 -16.08 1.86 -33.32
CA ARG A 179 -16.58 3.21 -33.07
C ARG A 179 -15.63 4.30 -33.58
N LYS A 180 -14.41 3.93 -33.99
CA LYS A 180 -13.34 4.83 -34.43
C LYS A 180 -13.01 5.88 -33.36
N ASP A 181 -13.10 5.49 -32.08
CA ASP A 181 -12.79 6.35 -30.95
C ASP A 181 -11.28 6.45 -30.76
N LEU A 182 -10.67 7.40 -31.46
CA LEU A 182 -9.22 7.63 -31.38
C LEU A 182 -8.74 8.01 -29.97
N LYS A 183 -9.59 8.63 -29.13
CA LYS A 183 -9.19 9.01 -27.78
C LYS A 183 -9.08 7.76 -26.91
N LYS A 184 -10.09 6.88 -26.96
CA LYS A 184 -10.09 5.61 -26.21
C LYS A 184 -8.98 4.68 -26.70
N LEU A 185 -8.79 4.53 -28.02
CA LEU A 185 -7.69 3.71 -28.58
C LEU A 185 -6.30 4.17 -28.12
N LYS A 186 -6.07 5.48 -27.99
CA LYS A 186 -4.82 6.02 -27.45
C LYS A 186 -4.61 5.64 -25.98
N ALA A 187 -5.67 5.72 -25.18
CA ALA A 187 -5.60 5.37 -23.77
C ALA A 187 -5.33 3.86 -23.59
N LEU A 188 -6.02 3.02 -24.36
CA LEU A 188 -5.83 1.57 -24.35
C LEU A 188 -4.42 1.16 -24.80
N GLU A 189 -3.90 1.75 -25.88
CA GLU A 189 -2.51 1.48 -26.31
C GLU A 189 -1.49 1.86 -25.24
N ALA A 190 -1.69 2.98 -24.55
CA ALA A 190 -0.80 3.41 -23.47
C ALA A 190 -0.83 2.44 -22.27
N GLU A 191 -2.02 1.93 -21.91
CA GLU A 191 -2.17 0.93 -20.85
C GLU A 191 -1.48 -0.39 -21.24
N ILE A 192 -1.73 -0.90 -22.45
CA ILE A 192 -1.16 -2.16 -22.96
C ILE A 192 0.38 -2.09 -23.01
N HIS A 193 0.95 -0.93 -23.34
CA HIS A 193 2.41 -0.73 -23.40
C HIS A 193 3.03 -0.21 -22.10
N SER A 194 2.28 -0.18 -20.98
CA SER A 194 2.86 0.21 -19.70
C SER A 194 3.96 -0.77 -19.27
N ALA A 195 4.95 -0.28 -18.50
CA ALA A 195 5.95 -1.13 -17.87
C ALA A 195 5.46 -1.78 -16.57
N ASP A 196 4.26 -1.42 -16.10
CA ASP A 196 3.74 -1.83 -14.79
C ASP A 196 3.17 -3.26 -14.76
N TRP A 197 3.06 -3.92 -15.91
CA TRP A 197 2.57 -5.29 -16.01
C TRP A 197 3.56 -6.26 -15.38
N ARG A 198 3.09 -7.14 -14.48
CA ARG A 198 3.93 -8.23 -13.95
C ARG A 198 4.19 -9.28 -15.02
N GLU A 199 3.19 -9.52 -15.86
CA GLU A 199 3.30 -10.34 -17.07
C GLU A 199 2.88 -9.50 -18.28
N PRO A 200 3.80 -9.26 -19.23
CA PRO A 200 3.50 -8.39 -20.35
C PRO A 200 2.36 -8.96 -21.20
N PRO A 201 1.46 -8.10 -21.72
CA PRO A 201 0.40 -8.55 -22.60
C PRO A 201 0.95 -9.28 -23.85
N PRO A 202 0.17 -10.19 -24.48
CA PRO A 202 0.58 -10.91 -25.68
C PRO A 202 1.01 -9.97 -26.82
N MET A 203 2.00 -10.40 -27.62
CA MET A 203 2.53 -9.61 -28.74
C MET A 203 1.48 -9.25 -29.79
N ASP A 204 0.48 -10.11 -29.98
CA ASP A 204 -0.63 -9.85 -30.90
C ASP A 204 -1.50 -8.68 -30.41
N LEU A 205 -1.72 -8.57 -29.10
CA LEU A 205 -2.45 -7.45 -28.49
C LEU A 205 -1.66 -6.14 -28.57
N LEU A 206 -0.35 -6.20 -28.27
CA LEU A 206 0.57 -5.07 -28.39
C LEU A 206 0.57 -4.50 -29.81
N SER A 207 0.86 -5.34 -30.80
CA SER A 207 0.91 -4.93 -32.22
C SER A 207 -0.47 -4.55 -32.76
N GLY A 208 -1.53 -5.25 -32.35
CA GLY A 208 -2.91 -4.98 -32.71
C GLY A 208 -3.40 -3.60 -32.27
N SER A 209 -3.11 -3.20 -31.03
CA SER A 209 -3.49 -1.89 -30.49
C SER A 209 -2.92 -0.72 -31.32
N VAL A 210 -1.62 -0.80 -31.66
CA VAL A 210 -0.93 0.19 -32.49
C VAL A 210 -1.55 0.27 -33.89
N ALA A 211 -1.83 -0.88 -34.50
CA ALA A 211 -2.42 -0.96 -35.83
C ALA A 211 -3.83 -0.34 -35.86
N GLN A 212 -4.67 -0.65 -34.87
CA GLN A 212 -6.02 -0.11 -34.75
C GLN A 212 -5.99 1.41 -34.53
N ARG A 213 -5.13 1.93 -33.64
CA ARG A 213 -4.96 3.37 -33.46
C ARG A 213 -4.52 4.07 -34.74
N ARG A 214 -3.53 3.52 -35.45
CA ARG A 214 -3.04 4.06 -36.73
C ARG A 214 -4.16 4.11 -37.77
N LYS A 215 -4.96 3.05 -37.88
CA LYS A 215 -6.13 2.98 -38.78
C LYS A 215 -7.18 4.05 -38.44
N ALA A 216 -7.54 4.19 -37.17
CA ALA A 216 -8.50 5.20 -36.71
C ALA A 216 -7.98 6.63 -36.94
N LYS A 217 -6.69 6.88 -36.69
CA LYS A 217 -6.04 8.16 -36.95
C LYS A 217 -6.09 8.51 -38.43
N LYS A 218 -5.68 7.60 -39.32
CA LYS A 218 -5.75 7.78 -40.78
C LYS A 218 -7.18 8.12 -41.23
N HIS A 219 -8.18 7.43 -40.70
CA HIS A 219 -9.58 7.70 -41.04
C HIS A 219 -10.04 9.09 -40.58
N ARG A 220 -9.68 9.52 -39.36
CA ARG A 220 -9.99 10.85 -38.84
C ARG A 220 -9.33 11.95 -39.68
N THR A 221 -8.05 11.79 -40.00
CA THR A 221 -7.30 12.72 -40.85
C THR A 221 -7.93 12.81 -42.24
N GLN A 222 -8.29 11.68 -42.87
CA GLN A 222 -8.95 11.68 -44.17
C GLN A 222 -10.31 12.39 -44.14
N ARG A 223 -11.11 12.20 -43.09
CA ARG A 223 -12.39 12.91 -42.92
C ARG A 223 -12.18 14.42 -42.78
N GLN A 224 -11.17 14.85 -42.03
CA GLN A 224 -10.81 16.27 -41.89
C GLN A 224 -10.39 16.86 -43.23
N TYR A 225 -9.54 16.18 -43.99
CA TYR A 225 -9.17 16.60 -45.34
C TYR A 225 -10.39 16.73 -46.25
N ASN A 226 -11.25 15.71 -46.32
CA ASN A 226 -12.42 15.77 -47.18
C ASN A 226 -13.37 16.93 -46.79
N LYS A 227 -13.49 17.25 -45.50
CA LYS A 227 -14.28 18.38 -45.02
C LYS A 227 -13.65 19.72 -45.43
N LEU A 228 -12.34 19.88 -45.21
CA LEU A 228 -11.61 21.09 -45.58
C LEU A 228 -11.60 21.30 -47.10
N ALA A 229 -11.45 20.24 -47.90
CA ALA A 229 -11.49 20.31 -49.36
C ALA A 229 -12.82 20.86 -49.86
N LYS A 230 -13.94 20.34 -49.32
CA LYS A 230 -15.29 20.79 -49.67
C LYS A 230 -15.51 22.24 -49.25
N ALA A 231 -15.11 22.62 -48.04
CA ALA A 231 -15.25 23.99 -47.54
C ALA A 231 -14.40 24.98 -48.35
N LEU A 232 -13.16 24.60 -48.69
CA LEU A 232 -12.26 25.44 -49.49
C LEU A 232 -12.81 25.64 -50.90
N HIS A 233 -13.30 24.57 -51.53
CA HIS A 233 -13.93 24.66 -52.85
C HIS A 233 -15.16 25.57 -52.84
N ALA A 234 -16.00 25.50 -51.79
CA ALA A 234 -17.14 26.39 -51.62
C ALA A 234 -16.72 27.85 -51.45
N ALA A 235 -15.76 28.14 -50.55
CA ALA A 235 -15.26 29.50 -50.33
C ALA A 235 -14.63 30.10 -51.60
N MET A 236 -13.90 29.30 -52.38
CA MET A 236 -13.33 29.72 -53.67
C MET A 236 -14.42 29.99 -54.72
N TYR A 237 -15.48 29.18 -54.75
CA TYR A 237 -16.61 29.35 -55.66
C TYR A 237 -17.45 30.61 -55.32
N GLU A 238 -17.64 30.88 -54.03
CA GLU A 238 -18.35 32.07 -53.53
C GLU A 238 -17.53 33.35 -53.63
N GLY A 239 -16.24 33.25 -53.94
CA GLY A 239 -15.35 34.40 -54.08
C GLY A 239 -14.95 35.04 -52.76
N ASP A 240 -14.90 34.26 -51.66
CA ASP A 240 -14.41 34.72 -50.35
C ASP A 240 -12.93 34.33 -50.15
N PRO A 241 -11.97 35.22 -50.49
CA PRO A 241 -10.55 34.93 -50.36
C PRO A 241 -10.07 34.86 -48.90
N ILE A 242 -10.76 35.53 -47.97
CA ILE A 242 -10.37 35.56 -46.56
C ILE A 242 -10.62 34.19 -45.95
N GLU A 243 -11.80 33.63 -46.18
CA GLU A 243 -12.16 32.31 -45.65
C GLU A 243 -11.37 31.20 -46.34
N ALA A 244 -11.11 31.32 -47.66
CA ALA A 244 -10.24 30.39 -48.38
C ALA A 244 -8.82 30.34 -47.79
N THR A 245 -8.24 31.48 -47.40
CA THR A 245 -6.90 31.55 -46.80
C THR A 245 -6.85 30.90 -45.41
N LYS A 246 -7.89 31.10 -44.59
CA LYS A 246 -8.00 30.44 -43.28
C LYS A 246 -8.13 28.92 -43.41
N LEU A 247 -8.97 28.46 -44.33
CA LEU A 247 -9.15 27.03 -44.61
C LEU A 247 -7.87 26.40 -45.16
N ARG A 248 -7.11 27.14 -45.98
CA ARG A 248 -5.79 26.70 -46.48
C ARG A 248 -4.77 26.55 -45.35
N THR A 249 -4.70 27.52 -44.43
CA THR A 249 -3.83 27.41 -43.24
C THR A 249 -4.21 26.18 -42.40
N SER A 250 -5.51 25.93 -42.22
CA SER A 250 -6.00 24.75 -41.49
C SER A 250 -5.64 23.44 -42.20
N TRP A 251 -5.66 23.42 -43.54
CA TRP A 251 -5.22 22.28 -44.34
C TRP A 251 -3.74 21.99 -44.12
N ASP A 252 -2.89 23.01 -44.19
CA ASP A 252 -1.44 22.86 -44.03
C ASP A 252 -1.09 22.34 -42.63
N GLN A 253 -1.81 22.78 -41.58
CA GLN A 253 -1.67 22.24 -40.22
C GLN A 253 -2.03 20.76 -40.13
N VAL A 254 -3.14 20.33 -40.74
CA VAL A 254 -3.53 18.91 -40.77
C VAL A 254 -2.51 18.07 -41.54
N GLN A 255 -1.90 18.65 -42.58
CA GLN A 255 -0.87 18.00 -43.38
C GLN A 255 0.44 17.82 -42.63
N GLU A 256 0.85 18.81 -41.85
CA GLU A 256 2.04 18.69 -41.02
C GLU A 256 1.85 17.63 -39.93
N VAL A 257 0.70 17.65 -39.25
CA VAL A 257 0.37 16.62 -38.25
C VAL A 257 0.36 15.22 -38.89
N ALA A 258 -0.14 15.07 -40.12
CA ALA A 258 -0.16 13.79 -40.81
C ALA A 258 1.23 13.29 -41.24
N ARG A 259 2.20 14.18 -41.49
CA ARG A 259 3.57 13.84 -41.91
C ARG A 259 4.47 13.38 -40.77
N ILE A 260 4.31 13.95 -39.58
CA ILE A 260 5.11 13.63 -38.38
C ILE A 260 4.66 12.29 -37.73
N SER A 261 3.62 11.67 -38.27
CA SER A 261 2.84 10.59 -37.66
C SER A 261 3.07 9.21 -38.24
#